data_AF-A0A5J5IY29-F1
#
_entry.id   AF-A0A5J5IY29-F1
#
_cell.length_a   1.000
_cell.length_b   1.000
_cell.length_c   1.000
_cell.angle_alpha   90.00
_cell.angle_beta   90.00
_cell.angle_gamma   90.00
#
_symmetry.space_group_name_H-M   'P 1'
#
loop_
_entity.id
_entity.type
_entity.pdbx_description
1 polymer ?
#
loop_
_entity_poly.entity_id
_entity_poly.type
_entity_poly.pdbx_seq_one_letter_code
_entity_poly.pdbx_strand_id
1 'polypeptide(L)'
;MVASDRRGEPPRVLRDRGSHRDSAGPRPLLTASTTVRAVLEVTAVGRDRAGDVVRLCGSGWSASVEAVIAGIESSAAQYFVVVDGRRALLRVSAASVYRPKFLRTTADTVRVDLLDRLPAGCAG
;
A
#
# COMPACT_ATOMS: atom_id res chain seq x y z
N MET A 1 9.33 -26.57 -62.24
CA MET A 1 8.40 -27.62 -62.69
C MET A 1 6.99 -27.05 -62.65
N VAL A 2 6.38 -26.99 -63.84
CA VAL A 2 4.94 -27.09 -64.17
C VAL A 2 3.92 -26.29 -63.34
N ALA A 3 3.33 -25.28 -63.99
CA ALA A 3 2.01 -24.76 -63.69
C ALA A 3 0.93 -25.79 -64.07
N SER A 4 -0.15 -25.90 -63.30
CA SER A 4 -1.43 -26.44 -63.78
C SER A 4 -2.61 -25.88 -63.00
N ASP A 5 -3.29 -24.99 -63.70
CA ASP A 5 -4.70 -24.65 -63.65
C ASP A 5 -5.56 -25.93 -63.85
N ARG A 6 -6.70 -26.05 -63.14
CA ARG A 6 -8.07 -26.32 -63.67
C ARG A 6 -9.02 -27.17 -62.78
N ARG A 7 -10.10 -26.48 -62.41
CA ARG A 7 -11.54 -26.81 -62.58
C ARG A 7 -12.23 -27.80 -61.63
N GLY A 8 -13.27 -27.26 -60.98
CA GLY A 8 -14.48 -27.94 -60.52
C GLY A 8 -15.53 -26.92 -60.04
N GLU A 9 -16.47 -26.54 -60.91
CA GLU A 9 -17.67 -25.71 -60.69
C GLU A 9 -18.90 -26.59 -60.29
N PRO A 10 -20.15 -26.10 -60.04
CA PRO A 10 -20.70 -24.84 -59.51
C PRO A 10 -21.81 -25.11 -58.43
N PRO A 11 -22.97 -24.40 -58.28
CA PRO A 11 -23.21 -23.51 -57.14
C PRO A 11 -24.54 -23.74 -56.35
N ARG A 12 -24.72 -22.88 -55.33
CA ARG A 12 -25.97 -22.32 -54.76
C ARG A 12 -26.69 -23.01 -53.58
N VAL A 13 -27.21 -22.07 -52.78
CA VAL A 13 -28.29 -22.10 -51.78
C VAL A 13 -27.93 -22.77 -50.44
N LEU A 14 -27.87 -21.98 -49.36
CA LEU A 14 -28.92 -22.02 -48.34
C LEU A 14 -28.71 -20.98 -47.21
N ARG A 15 -29.73 -20.12 -47.07
CA ARG A 15 -30.26 -19.53 -45.83
C ARG A 15 -29.43 -18.51 -45.05
N ASP A 16 -29.83 -17.26 -45.26
CA ASP A 16 -30.33 -16.36 -44.22
C ASP A 16 -30.62 -17.05 -42.87
N ARG A 17 -29.93 -16.61 -41.82
CA ARG A 17 -30.40 -16.62 -40.43
C ARG A 17 -29.45 -15.81 -39.55
N GLY A 18 -30.01 -14.81 -38.86
CA GLY A 18 -29.56 -14.50 -37.50
C GLY A 18 -28.76 -13.22 -37.35
N SER A 19 -29.49 -12.11 -37.31
CA SER A 19 -29.21 -11.01 -36.40
C SER A 19 -28.89 -11.54 -35.00
N HIS A 20 -27.67 -11.29 -34.49
CA HIS A 20 -27.44 -11.31 -33.05
C HIS A 20 -26.23 -10.43 -32.67
N ARG A 21 -26.57 -9.18 -32.33
CA ARG A 21 -26.02 -8.35 -31.24
C ARG A 21 -24.50 -8.22 -31.13
N ASP A 22 -24.07 -6.99 -31.35
CA ASP A 22 -23.06 -6.28 -30.56
C ASP A 22 -22.75 -6.99 -29.23
N SER A 23 -21.70 -7.80 -29.25
CA SER A 23 -20.98 -8.18 -28.05
C SER A 23 -19.81 -7.22 -27.91
N ALA A 24 -20.13 -5.93 -27.78
CA ALA A 24 -19.33 -5.04 -26.96
C ALA A 24 -19.46 -5.57 -25.53
N GLY A 25 -18.69 -6.62 -25.22
CA GLY A 25 -18.58 -7.15 -23.87
C GLY A 25 -18.29 -5.96 -22.95
N PRO A 26 -18.92 -5.90 -21.77
CA PRO A 26 -18.57 -4.89 -20.79
C PRO A 26 -17.07 -5.05 -20.56
N ARG A 27 -16.30 -4.04 -20.98
CA ARG A 27 -14.94 -3.85 -20.51
C ARG A 27 -15.02 -4.03 -19.00
N PRO A 28 -14.23 -4.90 -18.37
CA PRO A 28 -14.15 -4.89 -16.92
C PRO A 28 -13.78 -3.47 -16.56
N LEU A 29 -14.75 -2.73 -15.99
CA LEU A 29 -14.45 -1.48 -15.34
C LEU A 29 -13.42 -1.90 -14.31
N LEU A 30 -12.16 -1.50 -14.55
CA LEU A 30 -11.17 -1.39 -13.50
C LEU A 30 -11.89 -0.57 -12.43
N THR A 31 -12.51 -1.22 -11.46
CA THR A 31 -12.63 -0.63 -10.15
C THR A 31 -11.18 -0.47 -9.77
N ALA A 32 -10.65 0.73 -10.06
CA ALA A 32 -9.52 1.26 -9.35
C ALA A 32 -9.96 1.11 -7.90
N SER A 33 -9.51 0.03 -7.27
CA SER A 33 -9.57 -0.11 -5.84
C SER A 33 -8.76 1.07 -5.37
N THR A 34 -9.42 2.19 -5.09
CA THR A 34 -8.82 3.32 -4.42
C THR A 34 -8.36 2.73 -3.11
N THR A 35 -7.10 2.31 -3.05
CA THR A 35 -6.49 1.84 -1.83
C THR A 35 -6.52 3.06 -0.92
N VAL A 36 -7.55 3.12 -0.06
CA VAL A 36 -7.67 4.17 0.93
C VAL A 36 -6.46 3.99 1.82
N ARG A 37 -5.52 4.91 1.69
CA ARG A 37 -4.33 4.91 2.53
C ARG A 37 -4.79 5.31 3.93
N ALA A 38 -4.71 4.39 4.88
CA ALA A 38 -5.05 4.70 6.27
C ALA A 38 -4.08 5.77 6.77
N VAL A 39 -4.59 6.82 7.42
CA VAL A 39 -3.76 7.86 8.05
C VAL A 39 -3.98 7.77 9.55
N LEU A 40 -2.93 7.39 10.29
CA LEU A 40 -3.02 7.02 11.69
C LEU A 40 -2.14 7.93 12.55
N GLU A 41 -2.74 8.50 13.59
CA GLU A 41 -2.00 9.26 14.59
C GLU A 41 -1.37 8.31 15.62
N VAL A 42 -0.10 8.55 15.93
CA VAL A 42 0.63 7.91 17.01
C VAL A 42 0.59 8.86 18.21
N THR A 43 -0.04 8.41 19.29
CA THR A 43 -0.22 9.19 20.53
C THR A 43 0.64 8.67 21.67
N ALA A 44 1.08 7.41 21.60
CA ALA A 44 1.91 6.77 22.62
C ALA A 44 2.79 5.68 22.04
N VAL A 45 3.75 5.21 22.84
CA VAL A 45 4.65 4.11 22.48
C VAL A 45 4.69 3.04 23.55
N GLY A 46 4.86 1.79 23.11
CA GLY A 46 5.22 0.67 23.96
C GLY A 46 6.73 0.48 23.91
N ARG A 47 7.35 0.44 25.10
CA ARG A 47 8.79 0.21 25.27
C ARG A 47 9.03 -1.16 25.88
N ASP A 48 10.17 -1.78 25.57
CA ASP A 48 10.62 -3.00 26.23
C ASP A 48 11.33 -2.72 27.56
N ARG A 49 11.94 -3.74 28.17
CA ARG A 49 12.67 -3.61 29.44
C ARG A 49 13.97 -2.82 29.32
N ALA A 50 14.54 -2.71 28.11
CA ALA A 50 15.73 -1.91 27.84
C ALA A 50 15.38 -0.43 27.58
N GLY A 51 14.10 -0.12 27.40
CA GLY A 51 13.60 1.22 27.10
C GLY A 51 13.45 1.47 25.60
N ASP A 52 13.67 0.47 24.75
CA ASP A 52 13.57 0.58 23.30
C ASP A 52 12.10 0.59 22.85
N VAL A 53 11.76 1.46 21.90
CA VAL A 53 10.42 1.52 21.31
C VAL A 53 10.18 0.27 20.45
N VAL A 54 9.26 -0.59 20.88
CA VAL A 54 8.89 -1.84 20.18
C VAL A 54 7.47 -1.80 19.61
N ARG A 55 6.65 -0.83 20.03
CA ARG A 55 5.25 -0.72 19.61
C ARG A 55 4.82 0.74 19.50
N LEU A 56 3.99 1.04 18.51
CA LEU A 56 3.32 2.33 18.36
C LEU A 56 1.83 2.17 18.64
N CYS A 57 1.25 3.20 19.26
CA CYS A 57 -0.14 3.19 19.69
C CYS A 57 -0.84 4.48 19.24
N GLY A 58 -2.11 4.37 18.91
CA GLY A 58 -3.00 5.49 18.69
C GLY A 58 -4.44 5.13 19.07
N SER A 59 -5.37 6.05 18.82
CA SER A 59 -6.76 5.84 19.21
C SER A 59 -7.36 4.59 18.55
N GLY A 60 -7.64 3.55 19.35
CA GLY A 60 -8.24 2.30 18.89
C GLY A 60 -7.30 1.40 18.08
N TRP A 61 -5.99 1.65 18.06
CA TRP A 61 -5.04 0.80 17.36
C TRP A 61 -3.69 0.71 18.06
N SER A 62 -3.03 -0.43 17.90
CA SER A 62 -1.61 -0.57 18.22
C SER A 62 -0.95 -1.55 17.26
N ALA A 63 0.32 -1.33 16.96
CA ALA A 63 1.09 -2.18 16.04
C ALA A 63 2.57 -2.18 16.42
N SER A 64 3.26 -3.30 16.16
CA SER A 64 4.72 -3.35 16.36
C SER A 64 5.42 -2.40 15.39
N VAL A 65 6.66 -2.03 15.70
CA VAL A 65 7.48 -1.19 14.82
C VAL A 65 7.64 -1.85 13.44
N GLU A 66 7.84 -3.16 13.38
CA GLU A 66 7.97 -3.90 12.12
C GLU A 66 6.69 -3.84 11.29
N ALA A 67 5.52 -3.97 11.92
CA ALA A 67 4.23 -3.86 11.23
C ALA A 67 3.99 -2.45 10.69
N VAL A 68 4.38 -1.42 11.45
CA VAL A 68 4.31 -0.02 10.98
C VAL A 68 5.27 0.23 9.82
N ILE A 69 6.51 -0.26 9.89
CA ILE A 69 7.48 -0.18 8.79
C ILE A 69 6.88 -0.83 7.54
N ALA A 70 6.36 -2.06 7.64
CA ALA A 70 5.72 -2.75 6.53
C ALA A 70 4.53 -1.97 5.94
N GLY A 71 3.71 -1.35 6.79
CA GLY A 71 2.59 -0.50 6.37
C GLY A 71 3.01 0.77 5.64
N ILE A 72 4.14 1.38 6.03
CA ILE A 72 4.70 2.55 5.34
C ILE A 72 5.30 2.15 4.00
N GLU A 73 6.11 1.08 3.95
CA GLU A 73 6.81 0.64 2.74
C GLU A 73 5.84 0.12 1.66
N SER A 74 4.80 -0.62 2.06
CA SER A 74 3.72 -1.04 1.16
C SER A 74 2.77 0.08 0.75
N SER A 75 2.96 1.30 1.29
CA SER A 75 2.04 2.43 1.13
C SER A 75 0.60 2.15 1.61
N ALA A 76 0.37 1.09 2.38
CA ALA A 76 -0.93 0.76 2.96
C ALA A 76 -1.39 1.82 3.98
N ALA A 77 -0.45 2.42 4.70
CA ALA A 77 -0.73 3.45 5.70
C ALA A 77 0.27 4.62 5.69
N GLN A 78 -0.14 5.73 6.28
CA GLN A 78 0.71 6.83 6.74
C GLN A 78 0.54 6.97 8.24
N TYR A 79 1.64 7.23 8.93
CA TYR A 79 1.63 7.46 10.36
C TYR A 79 2.19 8.85 10.65
N PHE A 80 1.67 9.51 11.68
CA PHE A 80 2.16 10.82 12.11
C PHE A 80 2.06 10.98 13.62
N VAL A 81 2.84 11.88 14.17
CA VAL A 81 2.71 12.37 15.56
C VAL A 81 2.32 13.85 15.53
N VAL A 82 1.62 14.32 16.56
CA VAL A 82 1.39 15.75 16.78
C VAL A 82 2.34 16.23 17.86
N VAL A 83 3.21 17.17 17.52
CA VAL A 83 4.18 17.80 18.43
C VAL A 83 4.00 19.30 18.32
N ASP A 84 3.76 19.99 19.43
CA ASP A 84 3.51 21.43 19.49
C ASP A 84 2.45 21.91 18.47
N GLY A 85 1.38 21.11 18.31
CA GLY A 85 0.29 21.39 17.37
C GLY A 85 0.63 21.17 15.89
N ARG A 86 1.81 20.63 15.57
CA ARG A 86 2.26 20.35 14.19
C ARG A 86 2.36 18.84 13.96
N ARG A 87 1.96 18.41 12.76
CA ARG A 87 2.10 17.01 12.33
C ARG A 87 3.53 16.74 11.86
N ALA A 88 4.17 15.74 12.46
CA ALA A 88 5.41 15.16 11.95
C ALA A 88 5.13 13.76 11.42
N LEU A 89 5.41 13.53 10.13
CA LEU A 89 5.13 12.25 9.48
C LEU A 89 6.21 11.24 9.87
N LEU A 90 5.81 10.00 10.13
CA LEU A 90 6.73 8.89 10.28
C LEU A 90 7.25 8.45 8.91
N ARG A 91 8.55 8.17 8.88
CA ARG A 91 9.32 7.69 7.73
C ARG A 91 10.18 6.52 8.19
N VAL A 92 10.41 5.59 7.26
CA VAL A 92 11.35 4.49 7.47
C VAL A 92 12.73 4.99 7.10
N SER A 93 13.66 4.90 8.04
CA SER A 93 15.09 5.07 7.75
C SER A 93 15.68 3.74 7.31
N ALA A 94 16.51 3.80 6.27
CA ALA A 94 17.13 2.60 5.71
C ALA A 94 17.97 1.86 6.78
N ALA A 95 17.97 0.54 6.69
CA ALA A 95 18.88 -0.28 7.47
C ALA A 95 20.34 -0.01 7.06
N SER A 96 21.25 -0.21 8.00
CA SER A 96 22.68 -0.28 7.76
C SER A 96 23.22 -1.63 8.24
N VAL A 97 24.48 -1.94 7.95
CA VAL A 97 25.14 -3.17 8.43
C VAL A 97 25.06 -3.31 9.95
N TYR A 98 25.03 -2.19 10.69
CA TYR A 98 25.05 -2.18 12.15
C TYR A 98 23.69 -1.89 12.80
N ARG A 99 22.69 -1.47 12.03
CA ARG A 99 21.38 -1.04 12.55
C ARG A 99 20.25 -1.51 11.65
N PRO A 100 19.22 -2.19 12.20
CA PRO A 100 18.02 -2.53 11.43
C PRO A 100 17.29 -1.25 10.98
N LYS A 101 16.29 -1.42 10.09
CA LYS A 101 15.39 -0.32 9.73
C LYS A 101 14.75 0.22 11.00
N PHE A 102 14.60 1.53 11.06
CA PHE A 102 14.00 2.20 12.22
C PHE A 102 13.10 3.34 11.76
N LEU A 103 12.18 3.73 12.63
CA LEU A 103 11.25 4.81 12.37
C LEU A 103 11.89 6.15 12.76
N ARG A 104 11.65 7.15 11.94
CA ARG A 104 11.95 8.56 12.26
C ARG A 104 10.78 9.42 11.89
N THR A 105 10.60 10.53 12.57
CA THR A 105 9.65 11.56 12.16
C THR A 105 10.32 12.61 11.27
N THR A 106 9.54 13.31 10.45
CA THR A 106 10.05 14.44 9.63
C THR A 106 10.54 15.63 10.45
N ALA A 107 10.20 15.67 11.74
CA ALA A 107 10.66 16.71 12.66
C ALA A 107 11.79 16.22 13.57
N ASP A 108 12.24 14.97 13.41
CA ASP A 108 13.41 14.48 14.13
C ASP A 108 14.64 15.28 13.72
N THR A 109 15.48 15.54 14.71
CA THR A 109 16.80 16.12 14.50
C THR A 109 17.86 15.11 14.94
N VAL A 110 19.14 15.41 14.70
CA VAL A 110 20.25 14.56 15.18
C VAL A 110 20.25 14.42 16.71
N ARG A 111 19.59 15.34 17.43
CA ARG A 111 19.58 15.42 18.90
C ARG A 111 18.24 15.05 19.53
N VAL A 112 17.20 14.84 18.73
CA VAL A 112 15.84 14.63 19.21
C VAL A 112 15.18 13.56 18.37
N ASP A 113 14.93 12.41 18.99
CA ASP A 113 13.98 11.41 18.53
C ASP A 113 12.61 11.75 19.15
N LEU A 114 11.63 12.09 18.32
CA LEU A 114 10.31 12.48 18.81
C LEU A 114 9.50 11.28 19.32
N LEU A 115 9.80 10.05 18.88
CA LEU A 115 9.14 8.85 19.39
C LEU A 115 9.52 8.59 20.85
N ASP A 116 10.75 8.93 21.24
CA ASP A 116 11.22 8.82 22.63
C ASP A 116 10.53 9.80 23.58
N ARG A 117 9.91 10.86 23.06
CA ARG A 117 9.18 11.85 23.87
C ARG A 117 7.72 11.51 24.08
N LEU A 118 7.21 10.50 23.37
CA LEU A 118 5.83 10.08 23.51
C LEU A 118 5.60 9.38 24.85
N PRO A 119 4.40 9.56 25.45
CA PRO A 119 4.05 8.89 26.68
C PRO A 119 4.16 7.37 26.53
N ALA A 120 4.56 6.72 27.61
CA ALA A 120 4.60 5.27 27.68
C ALA A 120 3.19 4.74 27.89
N GLY A 121 2.85 3.68 27.15
CA GLY A 121 1.63 2.92 27.33
C GLY A 121 0.66 3.09 26.17
N CYS A 122 0.30 1.99 25.53
CA CYS A 122 -0.82 1.97 24.61
C CYS A 122 -2.11 2.09 25.43
N ALA A 123 -2.69 3.28 25.49
CA ALA A 123 -4.05 3.45 25.97
C ALA A 123 -4.99 2.79 24.95
N GLY A 124 -5.55 1.64 25.32
CA GLY A 124 -6.65 0.98 24.63
C GLY A 124 -7.98 1.46 25.16
#